data_AF-A0A2H5NVS4-F1
#
_entry.id   AF-A0A2H5NVS4-F1
#
_cell.length_a   1.000
_cell.length_b   1.000
_cell.length_c   1.000
_cell.angle_alpha   90.00
_cell.angle_beta   90.00
_cell.angle_gamma   90.00
#
_symmetry.space_group_name_H-M   'P 1'
#
loop_
_entity.id
_entity.type
_entity.pdbx_description
1 polymer ?
#
loop_
_entity_poly.entity_id
_entity_poly.type
_entity_poly.pdbx_seq_one_letter_code
_entity_poly.pdbx_strand_id
1 'polypeptide(L)'
;MGSRNFSPDDRPPVRFMDTDELAYVAMRAREVHDFWHTLFGLPTNLIGESALKVIEFQQMYLPMCFLSVIGGSARFSEKQRKLFFQHYFPWAIRAGMQSTDLMCVYYEQHFHEDLEDLRKKWGIVPSPAAPV
;
A
#
# COMPACT_ATOMS: atom_id res chain seq x y z
N MET A 1 10.35 12.63 0.63
CA MET A 1 9.99 12.82 2.06
C MET A 1 10.03 14.28 2.51
N GLY A 2 10.94 15.12 2.01
CA GLY A 2 11.11 16.52 2.49
C GLY A 2 9.95 17.51 2.26
N SER A 3 9.00 17.25 1.35
CA SER A 3 7.90 18.18 1.08
C SER A 3 6.73 18.11 2.07
N ARG A 4 6.70 17.09 2.96
CA ARG A 4 5.58 16.87 3.90
C ARG A 4 5.99 16.77 5.37
N ASN A 5 7.24 17.12 5.73
CA ASN A 5 7.77 17.02 7.10
C ASN A 5 7.47 15.67 7.78
N PHE A 6 7.65 14.57 7.04
CA PHE A 6 7.44 13.21 7.53
C PHE A 6 8.78 12.56 7.82
N SER A 7 8.98 12.04 9.04
CA SER A 7 10.09 11.16 9.37
C SER A 7 9.61 9.71 9.44
N PRO A 8 10.23 8.77 8.71
CA PRO A 8 9.96 7.34 8.85
C PRO A 8 10.12 6.83 10.29
N ASP A 9 11.02 7.44 11.05
CA ASP A 9 11.35 7.07 12.43
C ASP A 9 10.30 7.53 13.46
N ASP A 10 9.34 8.38 13.08
CA ASP A 10 8.30 8.88 14.01
C ASP A 10 7.25 7.80 14.36
N ARG A 11 7.32 6.61 13.74
CA ARG A 11 6.35 5.54 13.98
C ARG A 11 6.55 4.94 15.38
N PRO A 12 5.50 4.89 16.22
CA PRO A 12 5.63 4.26 17.53
C PRO A 12 5.95 2.76 17.37
N PRO A 13 6.78 2.20 18.27
CA PRO A 13 7.15 0.80 18.20
C PRO A 13 5.91 -0.10 18.27
N VAL A 14 5.98 -1.23 17.57
CA VAL A 14 4.93 -2.26 17.68
C VAL A 14 4.92 -2.80 19.11
N ARG A 15 3.74 -2.93 19.70
CA ARG A 15 3.51 -3.43 21.07
C ARG A 15 2.51 -4.57 21.04
N PHE A 16 2.46 -5.34 22.13
CA PHE A 16 1.50 -6.44 22.32
C PHE A 16 1.67 -7.57 21.29
N MET A 17 2.92 -7.96 21.05
CA MET A 17 3.27 -9.10 20.21
C MET A 17 3.87 -10.19 21.09
N ASP A 18 3.54 -11.44 20.79
CA ASP A 18 3.97 -12.59 21.60
C ASP A 18 5.46 -12.92 21.41
N THR A 19 6.02 -12.56 20.25
CA THR A 19 7.42 -12.84 19.88
C THR A 19 8.06 -11.68 19.15
N ASP A 20 9.41 -11.60 19.21
CA ASP A 20 10.20 -10.62 18.48
C ASP A 20 10.07 -10.79 16.96
N GLU A 21 9.94 -12.02 16.47
CA GLU A 21 9.71 -12.31 15.06
C GLU A 21 8.37 -11.73 14.57
N LEU A 22 7.30 -11.89 15.37
CA LEU A 22 6.00 -11.31 15.03
C LEU A 22 6.04 -9.78 15.10
N ALA A 23 6.75 -9.22 16.08
CA ALA A 23 6.97 -7.78 16.19
C ALA A 23 7.72 -7.24 14.96
N TYR A 24 8.74 -7.97 14.49
CA TYR A 24 9.48 -7.64 13.27
C TYR A 24 8.58 -7.66 12.03
N VAL A 25 7.79 -8.72 11.83
CA VAL A 25 6.86 -8.82 10.69
C VAL A 25 5.83 -7.69 10.71
N ALA A 26 5.26 -7.38 11.88
CA ALA A 26 4.31 -6.29 12.04
C ALA A 26 4.94 -4.91 11.80
N MET A 27 6.20 -4.72 12.21
CA MET A 27 6.95 -3.50 11.93
C MET A 27 7.24 -3.36 10.43
N ARG A 28 7.70 -4.44 9.79
CA ARG A 28 7.94 -4.48 8.35
C ARG A 28 6.68 -4.14 7.56
N ALA A 29 5.53 -4.70 7.94
CA ALA A 29 4.24 -4.41 7.33
C ALA A 29 3.88 -2.91 7.41
N ARG A 30 4.28 -2.23 8.49
CA ARG A 30 4.09 -0.78 8.63
C ARG A 30 5.06 0.00 7.74
N GLU A 31 6.32 -0.39 7.67
CA GLU A 31 7.36 0.33 6.91
C GLU A 31 7.15 0.24 5.40
N VAL A 32 6.86 -0.95 4.88
CA VAL A 32 6.73 -1.17 3.42
C VAL A 32 5.50 -0.49 2.82
N HIS A 33 4.51 -0.12 3.64
CA HIS A 33 3.35 0.67 3.24
C HIS A 33 3.75 1.92 2.42
N ASP A 34 4.75 2.67 2.90
CA ASP A 34 5.18 3.91 2.24
C ASP A 34 5.88 3.61 0.90
N PHE A 35 6.60 2.49 0.82
CA PHE A 35 7.18 2.03 -0.44
C PHE A 35 6.09 1.65 -1.44
N TRP A 36 5.01 1.04 -1.00
CA TRP A 36 3.96 0.57 -1.89
C TRP A 36 3.15 1.72 -2.49
N HIS A 37 2.98 2.84 -1.77
CA HIS A 37 2.49 4.08 -2.40
C HIS A 37 3.34 4.47 -3.61
N THR A 38 4.67 4.38 -3.48
CA THR A 38 5.61 4.71 -4.57
C THR A 38 5.57 3.65 -5.69
N LEU A 39 5.59 2.36 -5.36
CA LEU A 39 5.56 1.28 -6.33
C LEU A 39 4.29 1.31 -7.17
N PHE A 40 3.14 1.44 -6.55
CA PHE A 40 1.86 1.47 -7.27
C PHE A 40 1.49 2.87 -7.77
N GLY A 41 2.26 3.91 -7.47
CA GLY A 41 1.98 5.28 -7.91
C GLY A 41 0.71 5.86 -7.30
N LEU A 42 0.41 5.50 -6.04
CA LEU A 42 -0.78 5.96 -5.33
C LEU A 42 -0.49 7.25 -4.54
N PRO A 43 -1.40 8.24 -4.56
CA PRO A 43 -1.31 9.40 -3.70
C PRO A 43 -1.79 9.04 -2.28
N THR A 44 -1.24 9.69 -1.25
CA THR A 44 -1.66 9.53 0.15
C THR A 44 -2.92 10.36 0.47
N ASN A 45 -3.91 10.33 -0.40
CA ASN A 45 -5.24 10.90 -0.16
C ASN A 45 -6.20 9.76 0.20
N LEU A 46 -7.43 10.08 0.63
CA LEU A 46 -8.36 9.07 1.11
C LEU A 46 -8.63 7.94 0.08
N ILE A 47 -8.66 8.25 -1.22
CA ILE A 47 -8.83 7.24 -2.28
C ILE A 47 -7.60 6.36 -2.39
N GLY A 48 -6.41 6.95 -2.46
CA GLY A 48 -5.18 6.19 -2.62
C GLY A 48 -4.83 5.34 -1.40
N GLU A 49 -5.06 5.85 -0.18
CA GLU A 49 -4.97 5.05 1.06
C GLU A 49 -5.94 3.86 1.03
N SER A 50 -7.20 4.09 0.64
CA SER A 50 -8.18 3.00 0.55
C SER A 50 -7.81 1.99 -0.52
N ALA A 51 -7.24 2.43 -1.65
CA ALA A 51 -6.83 1.55 -2.73
C ALA A 51 -5.60 0.73 -2.33
N LEU A 52 -4.64 1.34 -1.65
CA LEU A 52 -3.47 0.63 -1.13
C LEU A 52 -3.87 -0.40 -0.08
N LYS A 53 -4.85 -0.11 0.78
CA LYS A 53 -5.38 -1.09 1.76
C LYS A 53 -6.00 -2.33 1.09
N VAL A 54 -6.54 -2.20 -0.13
CA VAL A 54 -6.99 -3.37 -0.90
C VAL A 54 -5.80 -4.24 -1.32
N ILE A 55 -4.71 -3.62 -1.80
CA ILE A 55 -3.47 -4.33 -2.18
C ILE A 55 -2.85 -4.99 -0.94
N GLU A 56 -2.75 -4.27 0.18
CA GLU A 56 -2.26 -4.82 1.45
C GLU A 56 -3.08 -6.00 1.96
N PHE A 57 -4.39 -5.99 1.74
CA PHE A 57 -5.21 -7.14 2.06
C PHE A 57 -4.88 -8.35 1.17
N GLN A 58 -4.59 -8.16 -0.13
CA GLN A 58 -4.19 -9.27 -1.01
C GLN A 58 -2.83 -9.85 -0.62
N GLN A 59 -1.89 -9.02 -0.16
CA GLN A 59 -0.53 -9.44 0.15
C GLN A 59 -0.40 -10.03 1.56
N MET A 60 -1.09 -9.47 2.55
CA MET A 60 -0.89 -9.83 3.97
C MET A 60 -2.10 -10.50 4.61
N TYR A 61 -3.28 -10.44 3.99
CA TYR A 61 -4.55 -10.93 4.53
C TYR A 61 -4.91 -10.40 5.94
N LEU A 62 -4.33 -9.27 6.35
CA LEU A 62 -4.59 -8.70 7.66
C LEU A 62 -6.02 -8.12 7.72
N PRO A 63 -6.85 -8.51 8.69
CA PRO A 63 -8.23 -8.03 8.80
C PRO A 63 -8.35 -6.51 8.88
N MET A 64 -7.36 -5.83 9.47
CA MET A 64 -7.33 -4.38 9.57
C MET A 64 -7.32 -3.68 8.20
N CYS A 65 -6.72 -4.29 7.17
CA CYS A 65 -6.69 -3.73 5.83
C CYS A 65 -8.10 -3.69 5.25
N PHE A 66 -8.84 -4.79 5.38
CA PHE A 66 -10.25 -4.87 4.98
C PHE A 66 -11.13 -3.85 5.74
N LEU A 67 -11.00 -3.78 7.06
CA LEU A 67 -11.73 -2.81 7.88
C LEU A 67 -11.40 -1.35 7.51
N SER A 68 -10.14 -1.08 7.13
CA SER A 68 -9.72 0.24 6.66
C SER A 68 -10.38 0.62 5.34
N VAL A 69 -10.55 -0.33 4.41
CA VAL A 69 -11.29 -0.08 3.15
C VAL A 69 -12.75 0.27 3.44
N ILE A 70 -13.39 -0.47 4.35
CA ILE A 70 -14.78 -0.18 4.76
C ILE A 70 -14.85 1.24 5.38
N GLY A 71 -14.01 1.53 6.36
CA GLY A 71 -13.99 2.83 7.04
C GLY A 71 -13.65 4.01 6.12
N GLY A 72 -12.67 3.83 5.22
CA GLY A 72 -12.31 4.82 4.20
C GLY A 72 -13.46 5.06 3.22
N SER A 73 -14.09 3.98 2.76
CA SER A 73 -15.21 4.08 1.81
C SER A 73 -16.47 4.73 2.39
N ALA A 74 -16.70 4.61 3.69
CA ALA A 74 -17.79 5.29 4.39
C ALA A 74 -17.62 6.82 4.43
N ARG A 75 -16.38 7.32 4.27
CA ARG A 75 -16.06 8.76 4.29
C ARG A 75 -16.00 9.39 2.89
N PHE A 76 -16.21 8.61 1.83
CA PHE A 76 -16.22 9.12 0.46
C PHE A 76 -17.46 9.95 0.15
N SER A 77 -17.29 11.01 -0.64
CA SER A 77 -18.40 11.60 -1.38
C SER A 77 -18.94 10.62 -2.43
N GLU A 78 -20.16 10.83 -2.92
CA GLU A 78 -20.76 9.95 -3.93
C GLU A 78 -19.89 9.77 -5.18
N LYS A 79 -19.27 10.87 -5.64
CA LYS A 79 -18.34 10.86 -6.79
C LYS A 79 -17.11 10.00 -6.50
N GLN A 80 -16.50 10.17 -5.33
CA GLN A 80 -15.32 9.40 -4.91
C GLN A 80 -15.68 7.92 -4.74
N ARG A 81 -16.84 7.61 -4.16
CA ARG A 81 -17.32 6.24 -3.98
C ARG A 81 -17.50 5.53 -5.32
N LYS A 82 -18.15 6.19 -6.28
CA LYS A 82 -18.30 5.67 -7.64
C LYS A 82 -16.94 5.43 -8.30
N LEU A 83 -16.07 6.44 -8.28
CA LEU A 83 -14.71 6.33 -8.83
C LEU A 83 -13.93 5.16 -8.20
N PHE A 84 -13.98 5.04 -6.88
CA PHE A 84 -13.26 4.00 -6.14
C PHE A 84 -13.74 2.60 -6.52
N PHE A 85 -15.03 2.32 -6.40
CA PHE A 85 -15.55 0.97 -6.66
C PHE A 85 -15.54 0.58 -8.13
N GLN A 86 -15.63 1.55 -9.06
CA GLN A 86 -15.61 1.25 -10.50
C GLN A 86 -14.20 1.11 -11.07
N HIS A 87 -13.22 1.87 -10.56
CA HIS A 87 -11.88 1.92 -11.14
C HIS A 87 -10.80 1.40 -10.19
N TYR A 88 -10.68 1.97 -8.99
CA TYR A 88 -9.58 1.66 -8.07
C TYR A 88 -9.71 0.27 -7.43
N PHE A 89 -10.90 -0.10 -6.96
CA PHE A 89 -11.13 -1.37 -6.28
C PHE A 89 -10.82 -2.60 -7.16
N PRO A 90 -11.38 -2.74 -8.38
CA PRO A 90 -11.07 -3.87 -9.25
C PRO A 90 -9.62 -3.85 -9.75
N TRP A 91 -9.03 -2.67 -9.95
CA TRP A 91 -7.60 -2.55 -10.28
C TRP A 91 -6.74 -3.05 -9.12
N ALA A 92 -6.98 -2.58 -7.89
CA ALA A 92 -6.18 -2.89 -6.72
C ALA A 92 -6.19 -4.38 -6.38
N ILE A 93 -7.32 -5.07 -6.56
CA ILE A 93 -7.40 -6.53 -6.45
C ILE A 93 -6.45 -7.18 -7.46
N ARG A 94 -6.57 -6.83 -8.75
CA ARG A 94 -5.72 -7.43 -9.79
C ARG A 94 -4.24 -7.12 -9.57
N ALA A 95 -3.91 -5.87 -9.25
CA ALA A 95 -2.55 -5.41 -9.04
C ALA A 95 -1.89 -6.14 -7.85
N GLY A 96 -2.62 -6.28 -6.72
CA GLY A 96 -2.11 -6.99 -5.55
C GLY A 96 -2.00 -8.51 -5.74
N MET A 97 -2.85 -9.12 -6.58
CA MET A 97 -2.74 -10.55 -6.92
C MET A 97 -1.65 -10.86 -7.96
N GLN A 98 -1.32 -9.90 -8.82
CA GLN A 98 -0.31 -10.06 -9.87
C GLN A 98 1.11 -9.74 -9.41
N SER A 99 1.26 -8.90 -8.39
CA SER A 99 2.57 -8.59 -7.84
C SER A 99 3.19 -9.81 -7.16
N THR A 100 4.53 -9.83 -7.11
CA THR A 100 5.28 -10.78 -6.28
C THR A 100 4.95 -10.63 -4.79
N ASP A 101 5.51 -11.48 -3.94
CA ASP A 101 5.40 -11.32 -2.48
C ASP A 101 6.22 -10.10 -2.03
N LEU A 102 5.51 -8.97 -1.87
CA LEU A 102 6.11 -7.67 -1.58
C LEU A 102 6.60 -7.54 -0.14
N MET A 103 6.16 -8.41 0.78
CA MET A 103 6.67 -8.43 2.15
C MET A 103 8.09 -9.01 2.20
N CYS A 104 8.39 -9.93 1.29
CA CYS A 104 9.67 -10.63 1.22
C CYS A 104 10.75 -9.91 0.39
N VAL A 105 10.44 -8.73 -0.17
CA VAL A 105 11.41 -7.95 -0.96
C VAL A 105 12.40 -7.21 -0.06
N TYR A 106 13.69 -7.30 -0.40
CA TYR A 106 14.76 -6.54 0.25
C TYR A 106 14.96 -5.18 -0.44
N TYR A 107 14.01 -4.25 -0.24
CA TYR A 107 13.94 -2.95 -0.93
C TYR A 107 15.23 -2.13 -0.90
N GLU A 108 15.95 -2.18 0.21
CA GLU A 108 17.15 -1.42 0.50
C GLU A 108 18.29 -1.74 -0.50
N GLN A 109 18.30 -2.95 -1.07
CA GLN A 109 19.25 -3.32 -2.13
C GLN A 109 18.90 -2.73 -3.49
N HIS A 110 17.68 -2.22 -3.68
CA HIS A 110 17.15 -1.79 -4.97
C HIS A 110 17.01 -0.27 -5.11
N PHE A 111 17.41 0.52 -4.11
CA PHE A 111 17.25 1.99 -4.12
C PHE A 111 18.01 2.70 -5.24
N HIS A 112 18.99 2.05 -5.86
CA HIS A 112 19.78 2.59 -6.97
C HIS A 112 19.22 2.17 -8.34
N GLU A 113 18.27 1.23 -8.39
CA GLU A 113 17.65 0.75 -9.62
C GLU A 113 16.51 1.67 -10.07
N ASP A 114 16.20 1.66 -11.36
CA ASP A 114 15.09 2.42 -11.92
C ASP A 114 13.74 1.85 -11.47
N LEU A 115 12.82 2.74 -11.09
CA LEU A 115 11.52 2.36 -10.56
C LEU A 115 10.67 1.59 -11.58
N GLU A 116 10.73 1.93 -12.87
CA GLU A 116 9.95 1.25 -13.91
C GLU A 116 10.47 -0.16 -14.15
N ASP A 117 11.78 -0.39 -14.03
CA ASP A 117 12.36 -1.71 -14.15
C ASP A 117 12.02 -2.59 -12.95
N LEU A 118 12.02 -2.03 -11.73
CA LEU A 118 11.51 -2.72 -10.54
C LEU A 118 10.03 -3.06 -10.66
N ARG A 119 9.20 -2.15 -11.21
CA ARG A 119 7.78 -2.41 -11.45
C ARG A 119 7.57 -3.60 -12.38
N LYS A 120 8.30 -3.66 -13.50
CA LYS A 120 8.25 -4.81 -14.42
C LYS A 120 8.70 -6.09 -13.74
N LYS A 121 9.83 -6.04 -13.02
CA LYS A 121 10.43 -7.18 -12.33
C LYS A 121 9.49 -7.80 -11.28
N TRP A 122 8.75 -6.97 -10.56
CA TRP A 122 7.87 -7.41 -9.47
C TRP A 122 6.40 -7.55 -9.86
N GLY A 123 6.07 -7.43 -11.15
CA GLY A 123 4.70 -7.54 -11.62
C GLY A 123 3.78 -6.42 -11.11
N ILE A 124 4.34 -5.26 -10.80
CA ILE A 124 3.58 -4.11 -10.32
C ILE A 124 2.81 -3.49 -11.48
N VAL A 125 1.49 -3.45 -11.35
CA VAL A 125 0.62 -2.69 -12.25
C VAL A 125 0.33 -1.35 -11.60
N PRO A 126 0.87 -0.21 -12.10
CA PRO A 126 0.65 1.09 -11.49
C PRO A 126 -0.83 1.51 -11.52
N SER A 127 -1.17 2.44 -10.63
CA SER A 127 -2.51 3.00 -10.50
C SER A 127 -2.96 3.64 -11.81
N PRO A 128 -4.24 3.44 -12.23
CA PRO A 128 -4.76 4.13 -13.38
C PRO A 128 -4.70 5.64 -13.14
N ALA A 129 -4.33 6.41 -14.18
CA ALA A 129 -4.44 7.86 -14.13
C ALA A 129 -5.87 8.24 -13.71
N ALA A 130 -6.01 9.18 -12.78
CA ALA A 130 -7.32 9.65 -12.35
C ALA A 130 -8.11 10.08 -13.61
N PRO A 131 -9.35 9.60 -13.81
CA PRO A 131 -10.18 10.08 -14.90
C PRO A 131 -10.30 11.60 -14.76
N VAL A 132 -9.90 12.31 -15.80
CA VAL A 132 -10.06 13.77 -15.91
C VAL A 132 -11.53 14.14 -15.94
#